data_AF-A0A8T4DFH0-F1
#
_entry.id   AF-A0A8T4DFH0-F1
#
_cell.length_a   1.000
_cell.length_b   1.000
_cell.length_c   1.000
_cell.angle_alpha   90.00
_cell.angle_beta   90.00
_cell.angle_gamma   90.00
#
_symmetry.space_group_name_H-M   'P 1'
#
loop_
_entity.id
_entity.type
_entity.pdbx_description
1 polymer ?
#
loop_
_entity_poly.entity_id
_entity_poly.type
_entity_poly.pdbx_seq_one_letter_code
_entity_poly.pdbx_strand_id
1 'polypeptide(L)'
;MFTPYHHFTNCGRLESTIDSLKESGNVPDDIVKGYRRYHFALIHKIKCARHHLDSLIDLMSTTELADALSKSSNFMFLANMYLDGFFYTCGSAMDILAREVLTYFAIPLPTQVYFQTAKRLLRSNRPGDALISRFDDPSWRNDFSMYRNAVTHERIIAGNFNIEVTIDGDTEAKTLTLPLPDNPRVDVMARTFRTNPDVLEYCNLHLKRLLILTNTVYGEINARIITNGNLPL
;
A
#
# COMPACT_ATOMS: atom_id res chain seq x y z
N MET A 1 -4.07 6.34 -18.32
CA MET A 1 -3.98 7.43 -17.33
C MET A 1 -4.78 7.02 -16.09
N PHE A 2 -4.11 6.57 -15.03
CA PHE A 2 -4.77 6.14 -13.79
C PHE A 2 -5.13 7.39 -12.98
N THR A 3 -6.42 7.73 -12.91
CA THR A 3 -6.90 8.77 -12.00
C THR A 3 -7.36 8.10 -10.70
N PRO A 4 -6.65 8.30 -9.57
CA PRO A 4 -7.04 7.73 -8.27
C PRO A 4 -8.44 8.19 -7.80
N TYR A 5 -9.07 9.13 -8.49
CA TYR A 5 -10.36 9.71 -8.17
C TYR A 5 -11.56 8.76 -8.27
N HIS A 6 -11.51 7.68 -9.07
CA HIS A 6 -12.66 6.77 -9.18
C HIS A 6 -12.75 5.72 -8.06
N HIS A 7 -11.63 5.38 -7.40
CA HIS A 7 -11.60 4.38 -6.33
C HIS A 7 -11.33 4.98 -4.94
N PHE A 8 -11.21 6.31 -4.84
CA PHE A 8 -10.99 7.05 -3.61
C PHE A 8 -12.13 8.06 -3.35
N THR A 9 -13.34 7.73 -3.81
CA THR A 9 -14.52 8.61 -3.79
C THR A 9 -14.94 8.99 -2.37
N ASN A 10 -14.75 8.11 -1.40
CA ASN A 10 -15.10 8.40 -0.01
C ASN A 10 -14.10 9.32 0.69
N CYS A 11 -12.91 9.56 0.12
CA CYS A 11 -11.94 10.49 0.67
C CYS A 11 -12.45 11.93 0.65
N GLY A 12 -12.86 12.43 -0.52
CA GLY A 12 -13.38 13.80 -0.63
C GLY A 12 -14.68 13.99 0.15
N ARG A 13 -15.51 12.94 0.23
CA ARG A 13 -16.73 12.94 1.06
C ARG A 13 -16.39 13.08 2.54
N LEU A 14 -15.52 12.22 3.05
CA LEU A 14 -15.10 12.24 4.46
C LEU A 14 -14.43 13.57 4.82
N GLU A 15 -13.56 14.09 3.96
CA GLU A 15 -12.90 15.39 4.15
C GLU A 15 -13.94 16.52 4.26
N SER A 16 -14.88 16.60 3.33
CA SER A 16 -15.96 17.60 3.35
C SER A 16 -16.80 17.49 4.61
N THR A 17 -17.15 16.28 5.03
CA THR A 17 -17.95 16.02 6.22
C THR A 17 -17.21 16.41 7.50
N ILE A 18 -15.91 16.14 7.61
CA ILE A 18 -15.10 16.55 8.77
C ILE A 18 -14.97 18.07 8.84
N ASP A 19 -14.75 18.75 7.71
CA ASP A 19 -14.67 20.21 7.69
C ASP A 19 -16.01 20.85 8.11
N SER A 20 -17.15 20.30 7.67
CA SER A 20 -18.49 20.75 8.15
C SER A 20 -18.70 20.51 9.65
N LEU A 21 -18.25 19.38 10.19
CA LEU A 21 -18.32 19.12 11.63
C LEU A 21 -17.44 20.08 12.44
N LYS A 22 -16.27 20.45 11.89
CA LYS A 22 -15.38 21.44 12.50
C LYS A 22 -16.04 22.82 12.53
N GLU A 23 -16.62 23.26 11.43
CA GLU A 23 -17.31 24.56 11.34
C GLU A 23 -18.49 24.66 12.32
N SER A 24 -19.16 23.54 12.59
CA SER A 24 -20.25 23.47 13.57
C SER A 24 -19.78 23.27 15.03
N GLY A 25 -18.47 23.19 15.29
CA GLY A 25 -17.92 23.03 16.64
C GLY A 25 -18.11 21.65 17.27
N ASN A 26 -18.47 20.64 16.47
CA ASN A 26 -18.80 19.29 16.93
C ASN A 26 -17.59 18.35 17.00
N VAL A 27 -16.37 18.86 16.78
CA VAL A 27 -15.12 18.08 16.81
C VAL A 27 -14.04 18.83 17.59
N PRO A 28 -13.41 18.18 18.59
CA PRO A 28 -12.23 18.71 19.28
C PRO A 28 -11.04 19.02 18.34
N ASP A 29 -10.33 20.13 18.59
CA ASP A 29 -9.22 20.60 17.76
C ASP A 29 -8.06 19.60 17.64
N ASP A 30 -7.80 18.84 18.69
CA ASP A 30 -6.77 17.79 18.73
C ASP A 30 -7.10 16.63 17.78
N ILE A 31 -8.38 16.28 17.66
CA ILE A 31 -8.88 15.27 16.72
C ILE A 31 -8.78 15.78 15.28
N VAL A 32 -9.15 17.04 15.01
CA VAL A 32 -8.97 17.66 13.68
C VAL A 32 -7.49 17.69 13.28
N LYS A 33 -6.60 18.04 14.21
CA LYS A 33 -5.15 18.05 13.97
C LYS A 33 -4.61 16.65 13.70
N GLY A 34 -5.06 15.66 14.45
CA GLY A 34 -4.71 14.25 14.23
C GLY A 34 -5.17 13.75 12.86
N TYR A 35 -6.44 14.01 12.51
CA TYR A 35 -7.01 13.71 11.20
C TYR A 35 -6.14 14.29 10.09
N ARG A 36 -5.93 15.60 10.06
CA ARG A 36 -5.15 16.26 9.00
C ARG A 36 -3.75 15.68 8.88
N ARG A 37 -3.08 15.44 10.01
CA ARG A 37 -1.73 14.85 10.03
C ARG A 37 -1.70 13.47 9.36
N TYR A 38 -2.58 12.56 9.75
CA TYR A 38 -2.56 11.19 9.24
C TYR A 38 -3.14 11.10 7.83
N HIS A 39 -4.19 11.86 7.54
CA HIS A 39 -4.82 11.90 6.24
C HIS A 39 -3.86 12.33 5.12
N PHE A 40 -3.17 13.47 5.29
CA PHE A 40 -2.18 13.93 4.31
C PHE A 40 -1.01 12.96 4.17
N ALA A 41 -0.55 12.38 5.29
CA ALA A 41 0.51 11.39 5.27
C ALA A 41 0.08 10.11 4.52
N LEU A 42 -1.17 9.66 4.69
CA LEU A 42 -1.72 8.49 4.00
C LEU A 42 -1.79 8.73 2.49
N ILE A 43 -2.38 9.85 2.07
CA ILE A 43 -2.46 10.24 0.65
C ILE A 43 -1.06 10.30 0.04
N HIS A 44 -0.11 10.93 0.75
CA HIS A 44 1.27 11.02 0.29
C HIS A 44 1.90 9.63 0.11
N LYS A 45 1.75 8.71 1.08
CA LYS A 45 2.29 7.34 0.96
C LYS A 45 1.66 6.54 -0.16
N ILE A 46 0.35 6.66 -0.38
CA ILE A 46 -0.34 6.02 -1.51
C ILE A 46 0.19 6.57 -2.85
N LYS A 47 0.41 7.88 -2.95
CA LYS A 47 1.03 8.51 -4.15
C LYS A 47 2.46 8.02 -4.38
N CYS A 48 3.27 7.90 -3.33
CA CYS A 48 4.61 7.33 -3.45
C CYS A 48 4.59 5.86 -3.90
N ALA A 49 3.71 5.03 -3.33
CA ALA A 49 3.54 3.65 -3.77
C ALA A 49 3.18 3.57 -5.26
N ARG A 50 2.25 4.43 -5.71
CA ARG A 50 1.90 4.53 -7.13
C ARG A 50 3.10 4.93 -7.99
N HIS A 51 3.86 5.94 -7.56
CA HIS A 51 5.04 6.40 -8.27
C HIS A 51 6.08 5.27 -8.43
N HIS A 52 6.37 4.52 -7.36
CA HIS A 52 7.28 3.39 -7.44
C HIS A 52 6.81 2.31 -8.42
N LEU A 53 5.51 1.99 -8.44
CA LEU A 53 4.94 1.07 -9.40
C LEU A 53 5.05 1.60 -10.85
N ASP A 54 4.68 2.86 -11.08
CA ASP A 54 4.76 3.47 -12.41
C ASP A 54 6.22 3.52 -12.90
N SER A 55 7.18 3.85 -12.03
CA SER A 55 8.62 3.81 -12.36
C SER A 55 9.13 2.39 -12.64
N LEU A 56 8.60 1.37 -11.95
CA LEU A 56 8.95 -0.01 -12.25
C LEU A 56 8.37 -0.45 -13.60
N ILE A 57 7.13 -0.09 -13.92
CA ILE A 57 6.52 -0.34 -15.23
C ILE A 57 7.34 0.33 -16.33
N ASP A 58 7.68 1.60 -16.15
CA ASP A 58 8.49 2.37 -17.10
C ASP A 58 9.85 1.71 -17.34
N LEU A 59 10.58 1.38 -16.27
CA LEU A 59 11.86 0.66 -16.33
C LEU A 59 11.74 -0.65 -17.12
N MET A 60 10.72 -1.45 -16.86
CA MET A 60 10.50 -2.74 -17.51
C MET A 60 10.12 -2.61 -18.99
N SER A 61 9.43 -1.53 -19.36
CA SER A 61 8.97 -1.30 -20.73
C SER A 61 9.99 -0.61 -21.64
N THR A 62 10.93 0.14 -21.06
CA THR A 62 11.90 0.96 -21.80
C THR A 62 13.30 0.36 -21.85
N THR A 63 13.63 -0.55 -20.93
CA THR A 63 14.95 -1.19 -20.92
C THR A 63 15.04 -2.25 -22.00
N GLU A 64 15.97 -2.08 -22.95
CA GLU A 64 16.28 -3.12 -23.92
C GLU A 64 16.90 -4.35 -23.24
N LEU A 65 16.63 -5.55 -23.76
CA LEU A 65 17.14 -6.79 -23.15
C LEU A 65 18.66 -6.85 -23.08
N ALA A 66 19.35 -6.32 -24.09
CA ALA A 66 20.81 -6.25 -24.11
C ALA A 66 21.35 -5.41 -22.93
N ASP A 67 20.66 -4.31 -22.61
CA ASP A 67 20.99 -3.46 -21.49
C ASP A 67 20.61 -4.10 -20.16
N ALA A 68 19.47 -4.80 -20.06
CA ALA A 68 19.09 -5.52 -18.84
C ALA A 68 20.11 -6.62 -18.47
N LEU A 69 20.73 -7.26 -19.45
CA LEU A 69 21.72 -8.33 -19.28
C LEU A 69 23.17 -7.82 -19.15
N SER A 70 23.43 -6.54 -19.42
CA SER A 70 24.77 -5.98 -19.35
C SER A 70 25.31 -5.95 -17.92
N LYS A 71 26.59 -6.32 -17.74
CA LYS A 71 27.26 -6.26 -16.43
C LYS A 71 27.41 -4.84 -15.87
N SER A 72 27.34 -3.83 -16.72
CA SER A 72 27.36 -2.41 -16.33
C SER A 72 25.96 -1.82 -16.13
N SER A 73 24.92 -2.65 -16.23
CA SER A 73 23.53 -2.22 -16.13
C SER A 73 23.13 -1.92 -14.69
N ASN A 74 22.42 -0.80 -14.51
CA ASN A 74 21.74 -0.49 -13.25
C ASN A 74 20.30 -1.05 -13.20
N PHE A 75 19.87 -1.83 -14.21
CA PHE A 75 18.50 -2.33 -14.32
C PHE A 75 18.05 -3.04 -13.04
N MET A 76 18.80 -4.04 -12.58
CA MET A 76 18.43 -4.79 -11.38
C MET A 76 18.45 -3.90 -10.14
N PHE A 77 19.42 -2.99 -10.01
CA PHE A 77 19.46 -2.06 -8.89
C PHE A 77 18.20 -1.18 -8.83
N LEU A 78 17.81 -0.58 -9.96
CA LEU A 78 16.62 0.27 -10.05
C LEU A 78 15.34 -0.53 -9.80
N ALA A 79 15.22 -1.72 -10.38
CA ALA A 79 14.07 -2.60 -10.17
C ALA A 79 13.89 -2.92 -8.67
N ASN A 80 14.99 -3.24 -7.99
CA ASN A 80 15.02 -3.49 -6.55
C ASN A 80 14.64 -2.25 -5.73
N MET A 81 15.20 -1.09 -6.08
CA MET A 81 14.91 0.18 -5.41
C MET A 81 13.41 0.54 -5.51
N TYR A 82 12.81 0.43 -6.70
CA TYR A 82 11.40 0.71 -6.87
C TYR A 82 10.50 -0.31 -6.16
N LEU A 83 10.86 -1.59 -6.20
CA LEU A 83 10.11 -2.64 -5.53
C LEU A 83 10.12 -2.49 -4.00
N ASP A 84 11.29 -2.20 -3.42
CA ASP A 84 11.41 -1.94 -1.99
C ASP A 84 10.61 -0.70 -1.58
N GLY A 85 10.77 0.39 -2.34
CA GLY A 85 10.01 1.62 -2.13
C GLY A 85 8.50 1.38 -2.16
N PHE A 86 8.01 0.56 -3.08
CA PHE A 86 6.60 0.16 -3.15
C PHE A 86 6.15 -0.57 -1.87
N PHE A 87 6.84 -1.62 -1.44
CA PHE A 87 6.46 -2.37 -0.24
C PHE A 87 6.53 -1.52 1.03
N TYR A 88 7.57 -0.70 1.17
CA TYR A 88 7.74 0.19 2.30
C TYR A 88 6.60 1.21 2.39
N THR A 89 6.25 1.83 1.26
CA THR A 89 5.19 2.86 1.22
C THR A 89 3.80 2.27 1.41
N CYS A 90 3.49 1.11 0.83
CA CYS A 90 2.24 0.39 1.08
C CYS A 90 2.09 -0.03 2.54
N GLY A 91 3.13 -0.63 3.14
CA GLY A 91 3.11 -0.99 4.56
C GLY A 91 2.94 0.22 5.46
N SER A 92 3.65 1.32 5.16
CA SER A 92 3.50 2.59 5.87
C SER A 92 2.10 3.19 5.73
N ALA A 93 1.48 3.10 4.56
CA ALA A 93 0.13 3.60 4.33
C ALA A 93 -0.88 2.85 5.23
N MET A 94 -0.78 1.54 5.34
CA MET A 94 -1.64 0.77 6.26
C MET A 94 -1.46 1.20 7.72
N ASP A 95 -0.21 1.34 8.19
CA ASP A 95 0.06 1.74 9.56
C ASP A 95 -0.46 3.18 9.84
N ILE A 96 -0.44 4.07 8.85
CA ILE A 96 -1.03 5.42 8.96
C ILE A 96 -2.56 5.37 8.97
N LEU A 97 -3.18 4.58 8.09
CA LEU A 97 -4.64 4.39 8.08
C LEU A 97 -5.14 3.92 9.45
N ALA A 98 -4.41 3.01 10.10
CA ALA A 98 -4.72 2.57 11.45
C ALA A 98 -4.65 3.70 12.50
N ARG A 99 -3.67 4.61 12.39
CA ARG A 99 -3.58 5.80 13.27
C ARG A 99 -4.72 6.77 13.02
N GLU A 100 -5.05 7.00 11.77
CA GLU A 100 -6.17 7.86 11.37
C GLU A 100 -7.50 7.32 11.91
N VAL A 101 -7.73 6.01 11.76
CA VAL A 101 -8.89 5.33 12.33
C VAL A 101 -8.99 5.54 13.83
N LEU A 102 -7.93 5.25 14.60
CA LEU A 102 -7.95 5.48 16.05
C LEU A 102 -8.22 6.94 16.43
N THR A 103 -7.79 7.88 15.59
CA THR A 103 -8.06 9.31 15.78
C THR A 103 -9.55 9.63 15.66
N TYR A 104 -10.25 9.05 14.68
CA TYR A 104 -11.70 9.26 14.52
C TYR A 104 -12.51 8.78 15.73
N PHE A 105 -11.99 7.79 16.47
CA PHE A 105 -12.62 7.22 17.66
C PHE A 105 -12.07 7.79 18.97
N ALA A 106 -11.25 8.85 18.92
CA ALA A 106 -10.56 9.41 20.08
C ALA A 106 -9.80 8.37 20.94
N ILE A 107 -9.33 7.28 20.33
CA ILE A 107 -8.62 6.21 21.04
C ILE A 107 -7.14 6.61 21.17
N PRO A 108 -6.56 6.60 22.39
CA PRO A 108 -5.16 6.93 22.59
C PRO A 108 -4.22 6.07 21.74
N LEU A 109 -3.28 6.73 21.05
CA LEU A 109 -2.33 6.05 20.17
C LEU A 109 -1.18 5.45 21.00
N PRO A 110 -0.94 4.11 20.94
CA PRO A 110 0.24 3.52 21.56
C PRO A 110 1.53 3.92 20.81
N THR A 111 2.68 3.71 21.46
CA THR A 111 4.01 4.01 20.90
C THR A 111 4.22 3.39 19.51
N GLN A 112 3.70 2.17 19.30
CA GLN A 112 3.72 1.47 18.03
C GLN A 112 2.30 1.16 17.57
N VAL A 113 1.87 1.83 16.51
CA VAL A 113 0.59 1.56 15.83
C VAL A 113 0.89 0.82 14.55
N TYR A 114 0.67 -0.49 14.60
CA TYR A 114 0.59 -1.36 13.45
C TYR A 114 -0.87 -1.52 13.05
N PHE A 115 -1.14 -1.91 11.79
CA PHE A 115 -2.52 -2.09 11.32
C PHE A 115 -3.40 -2.95 12.26
N GLN A 116 -2.88 -4.11 12.71
CA GLN A 116 -3.56 -4.98 13.68
C GLN A 116 -3.84 -4.31 15.04
N THR A 117 -2.99 -3.35 15.45
CA THR A 117 -3.15 -2.64 16.72
C THR A 117 -4.46 -1.85 16.74
N ALA A 118 -4.84 -1.22 15.61
CA ALA A 118 -6.09 -0.47 15.54
C ALA A 118 -7.31 -1.37 15.68
N LYS A 119 -7.34 -2.54 15.03
CA LYS A 119 -8.42 -3.52 15.20
C LYS A 119 -8.57 -3.94 16.67
N ARG A 120 -7.46 -4.31 17.31
CA ARG A 120 -7.44 -4.74 18.71
C ARG A 120 -7.96 -3.65 19.66
N LEU A 121 -7.51 -2.41 19.45
CA LEU A 121 -7.92 -1.27 20.27
C LEU A 121 -9.38 -0.88 20.03
N LEU A 122 -9.84 -0.86 18.77
CA LEU A 122 -11.26 -0.66 18.43
C LEU A 122 -12.14 -1.71 19.10
N ARG A 123 -11.77 -2.99 19.00
CA ARG A 123 -12.54 -4.09 19.62
C ARG A 123 -12.64 -3.96 21.14
N SER A 124 -11.61 -3.42 21.78
CA SER A 124 -11.57 -3.26 23.24
C SER A 124 -12.36 -2.03 23.71
N ASN A 125 -12.33 -0.93 22.95
CA ASN A 125 -13.01 0.33 23.32
C ASN A 125 -14.46 0.42 22.81
N ARG A 126 -14.76 -0.25 21.69
CA ARG A 126 -16.06 -0.22 21.00
C ARG A 126 -16.48 -1.63 20.56
N PRO A 127 -16.75 -2.55 21.51
CA PRO A 127 -17.19 -3.90 21.16
C PRO A 127 -18.52 -3.85 20.39
N GLY A 128 -18.60 -4.56 19.26
CA GLY A 128 -19.77 -4.58 18.39
C GLY A 128 -19.75 -3.58 17.23
N ASP A 129 -18.70 -2.76 17.16
CA ASP A 129 -18.53 -1.80 16.09
C ASP A 129 -18.37 -2.46 14.70
N ALA A 130 -19.23 -2.08 13.73
CA ALA A 130 -19.25 -2.68 12.39
C ALA A 130 -17.95 -2.46 11.58
N LEU A 131 -17.10 -1.49 11.96
CA LEU A 131 -15.81 -1.26 11.31
C LEU A 131 -14.82 -2.37 11.64
N ILE A 132 -14.99 -3.06 12.78
CA ILE A 132 -14.08 -4.12 13.24
C ILE A 132 -13.99 -5.27 12.22
N SER A 133 -15.12 -5.65 11.60
CA SER A 133 -15.16 -6.70 10.57
C SER A 133 -14.61 -6.24 9.22
N ARG A 134 -14.45 -4.93 9.03
CA ARG A 134 -13.81 -4.32 7.84
C ARG A 134 -12.32 -4.08 8.05
N PHE A 135 -11.87 -4.10 9.30
CA PHE A 135 -10.48 -3.99 9.72
C PHE A 135 -9.84 -5.36 9.92
N ASP A 136 -10.14 -6.33 9.05
CA ASP A 136 -9.42 -7.59 9.03
C ASP A 136 -8.00 -7.35 8.51
N ASP A 137 -7.02 -7.93 9.22
CA ASP A 137 -5.64 -7.84 8.78
C ASP A 137 -5.54 -8.55 7.43
N PRO A 138 -5.20 -7.84 6.36
CA PRO A 138 -5.14 -8.47 5.07
C PRO A 138 -3.99 -9.48 5.13
N SER A 139 -4.27 -10.74 4.76
CA SER A 139 -3.24 -11.80 4.76
C SER A 139 -1.99 -11.38 3.98
N TRP A 140 -2.17 -10.55 2.96
CA TRP A 140 -1.10 -9.98 2.12
C TRP A 140 -0.22 -8.92 2.80
N ARG A 141 -0.59 -8.41 3.97
CA ARG A 141 0.28 -7.51 4.75
C ARG A 141 1.52 -8.22 5.24
N ASN A 142 1.38 -9.50 5.62
CA ASN A 142 2.51 -10.31 6.04
C ASN A 142 3.51 -10.46 4.90
N ASP A 143 3.02 -10.59 3.67
CA ASP A 143 3.85 -10.64 2.47
C ASP A 143 4.72 -9.39 2.35
N PHE A 144 4.17 -8.19 2.57
CA PHE A 144 4.97 -6.96 2.63
C PHE A 144 6.03 -6.97 3.73
N SER A 145 5.71 -7.51 4.90
CA SER A 145 6.66 -7.60 6.02
C SER A 145 7.79 -8.61 5.79
N MET A 146 7.59 -9.58 4.90
CA MET A 146 8.66 -10.50 4.47
C MET A 146 9.72 -9.76 3.66
N TYR A 147 9.33 -8.74 2.89
CA TYR A 147 10.22 -7.89 2.10
C TYR A 147 10.75 -6.68 2.89
N ARG A 148 10.02 -6.23 3.92
CA ARG A 148 10.38 -5.10 4.80
C ARG A 148 11.37 -5.53 5.89
N ASN A 149 12.63 -5.77 5.54
CA ASN A 149 13.68 -6.00 6.53
C ASN A 149 14.87 -5.08 6.26
N ALA A 150 15.38 -4.37 7.28
CA ALA A 150 16.36 -3.28 7.20
C ALA A 150 17.74 -3.62 6.55
N VAL A 151 17.94 -4.87 6.14
CA VAL A 151 19.13 -5.37 5.43
C VAL A 151 18.87 -5.48 3.90
N THR A 152 17.69 -5.08 3.42
CA THR A 152 17.33 -5.08 1.99
C THR A 152 18.07 -4.03 1.16
N HIS A 153 18.61 -2.98 1.80
CA HIS A 153 19.60 -2.13 1.14
C HIS A 153 20.89 -2.90 0.76
N GLU A 154 21.15 -4.06 1.39
CA GLU A 154 22.34 -4.89 1.13
C GLU A 154 22.03 -6.18 0.35
N ARG A 155 20.76 -6.58 0.23
CA ARG A 155 20.37 -7.83 -0.44
C ARG A 155 19.39 -7.54 -1.56
N ILE A 156 19.85 -7.80 -2.78
CA ILE A 156 19.06 -7.92 -4.00
C ILE A 156 17.76 -8.69 -3.69
N ILE A 157 16.63 -7.97 -3.71
CA ILE A 157 15.27 -8.48 -3.52
C ILE A 157 14.91 -9.36 -4.73
N ALA A 158 14.95 -8.82 -5.95
CA ALA A 158 14.82 -9.56 -7.18
C ALA A 158 16.21 -9.91 -7.75
N GLY A 159 16.56 -11.19 -7.79
CA GLY A 159 17.87 -11.67 -8.26
C GLY A 159 17.88 -12.27 -9.67
N ASN A 160 16.72 -12.41 -10.29
CA ASN A 160 16.55 -12.98 -11.64
C ASN A 160 15.34 -12.33 -12.32
N PHE A 161 15.34 -12.34 -13.65
CA PHE A 161 14.19 -12.00 -14.50
C PHE A 161 14.06 -13.06 -15.59
N ASN A 162 12.84 -13.24 -16.09
CA ASN A 162 12.54 -14.13 -17.19
C ASN A 162 12.38 -13.31 -18.47
N ILE A 163 12.78 -13.88 -19.61
CA ILE A 163 12.55 -13.30 -20.93
C ILE A 163 11.64 -14.27 -21.66
N GLU A 164 10.41 -13.84 -21.92
CA GLU A 164 9.47 -14.56 -22.78
C GLU A 164 9.62 -14.04 -24.21
N VAL A 165 9.75 -14.95 -25.18
CA VAL A 165 9.86 -14.62 -26.60
C VAL A 165 8.65 -15.22 -27.30
N THR A 166 7.75 -14.35 -27.79
CA THR A 166 6.59 -14.73 -28.57
C THR A 166 6.87 -14.45 -30.04
N ILE A 167 6.70 -15.44 -30.90
CA ILE A 167 6.89 -15.31 -32.36
C ILE A 167 5.53 -15.48 -33.02
N ASP A 168 5.08 -14.45 -33.73
CA ASP A 168 3.87 -14.48 -34.57
C ASP A 168 4.24 -14.12 -36.01
N GLY A 169 4.38 -15.14 -36.86
CA GLY A 169 4.90 -15.00 -38.22
C GLY A 169 6.32 -14.43 -38.23
N ASP A 170 6.50 -13.29 -38.89
CA ASP A 170 7.78 -12.55 -38.95
C ASP A 170 7.96 -11.58 -37.76
N THR A 171 7.00 -11.51 -36.84
CA THR A 171 7.03 -10.60 -35.69
C THR A 171 7.56 -11.33 -34.46
N GLU A 172 8.72 -10.91 -33.97
CA GLU A 172 9.26 -11.36 -32.68
C GLU A 172 8.95 -10.31 -31.61
N ALA A 173 8.14 -10.68 -30.61
CA ALA A 173 7.88 -9.88 -29.43
C ALA A 173 8.63 -10.48 -28.23
N LYS A 174 9.36 -9.65 -27.49
CA LYS A 174 10.07 -10.09 -26.28
C LYS A 174 9.51 -9.35 -25.07
N THR A 175 9.21 -10.08 -24.01
CA THR A 175 8.67 -9.54 -22.77
C THR A 175 9.61 -9.90 -21.63
N LEU A 176 10.05 -8.88 -20.89
CA LEU A 176 10.83 -9.07 -19.67
C LEU A 176 9.85 -9.18 -18.51
N THR A 177 9.96 -10.25 -17.73
CA THR A 177 9.11 -10.52 -16.56
C THR A 177 9.99 -10.58 -15.32
N LEU A 178 9.62 -9.82 -14.29
CA LEU A 178 10.30 -9.84 -13.01
C LEU A 178 9.47 -10.70 -12.05
N PRO A 179 9.91 -11.93 -11.70
CA PRO A 179 9.19 -12.73 -10.73
C PRO A 179 9.23 -12.09 -9.34
N LEU A 180 8.16 -12.26 -8.57
CA LEU A 180 8.13 -11.77 -7.20
C LEU A 180 9.26 -12.43 -6.41
N PRO A 181 10.07 -11.65 -5.68
CA PRO A 181 11.15 -12.15 -4.85
C PRO A 181 10.66 -13.17 -3.80
N ASP A 182 11.49 -14.15 -3.48
CA ASP A 182 11.25 -14.95 -2.28
C ASP A 182 11.61 -14.17 -1.01
N ASN A 183 11.16 -14.69 0.13
CA ASN A 183 11.59 -14.19 1.42
C ASN A 183 13.13 -14.23 1.52
N PRO A 184 13.81 -13.08 1.68
CA PRO A 184 15.27 -13.00 1.67
C PRO A 184 15.94 -13.69 2.87
N ARG A 185 15.14 -14.12 3.85
CA ARG A 185 15.57 -14.92 5.02
C ARG A 185 15.62 -16.42 4.73
N VAL A 186 15.08 -16.87 3.59
CA VAL A 186 15.12 -18.27 3.16
C VAL A 186 16.44 -18.55 2.43
N ASP A 187 16.98 -19.74 2.67
CA ASP A 187 18.19 -20.25 2.02
C ASP A 187 18.09 -20.14 0.49
N VAL A 188 19.18 -19.75 -0.17
CA VAL A 188 19.21 -19.53 -1.63
C VAL A 188 18.76 -20.76 -2.42
N MET A 189 19.02 -21.97 -1.92
CA MET A 189 18.65 -23.23 -2.58
C MET A 189 17.18 -23.62 -2.36
N ALA A 190 16.51 -23.03 -1.37
CA ALA A 190 15.09 -23.26 -1.07
C ALA A 190 14.17 -22.17 -1.67
N ARG A 191 14.74 -21.25 -2.46
CA ARG A 191 14.03 -20.15 -3.11
C ARG A 191 13.23 -20.63 -4.33
N THR A 192 11.93 -20.33 -4.36
CA THR A 192 10.97 -20.69 -5.40
C THR A 192 10.61 -19.55 -6.34
N PHE A 193 11.38 -18.45 -6.39
CA PHE A 193 11.04 -17.22 -7.14
C PHE A 193 10.66 -17.49 -8.60
N ARG A 194 11.17 -18.55 -9.22
CA ARG A 194 10.83 -18.94 -10.60
C ARG A 194 9.34 -19.27 -10.81
N THR A 195 8.62 -19.63 -9.75
CA THR A 195 7.17 -19.93 -9.79
C THR A 195 6.34 -18.79 -9.20
N ASN A 196 6.97 -17.71 -8.75
CA ASN A 196 6.26 -16.61 -8.14
C ASN A 196 5.60 -15.73 -9.21
N PRO A 197 4.47 -15.08 -8.90
CA PRO A 197 3.75 -14.22 -9.84
C PRO A 197 4.63 -13.05 -10.31
N ASP A 198 4.27 -12.44 -11.44
CA ASP A 198 4.91 -11.22 -11.92
C ASP A 198 4.79 -10.11 -10.86
N VAL A 199 5.92 -9.46 -10.54
CA VAL A 199 5.99 -8.31 -9.64
C VAL A 199 5.03 -7.22 -10.08
N LEU A 200 4.89 -6.94 -11.38
CA LEU A 200 4.00 -5.89 -11.87
C LEU A 200 2.54 -6.22 -11.58
N GLU A 201 2.13 -7.47 -11.82
CA GLU A 201 0.79 -7.95 -11.50
C GLU A 201 0.53 -7.88 -10.00
N TYR A 202 1.50 -8.38 -9.20
CA TYR A 202 1.43 -8.37 -7.76
C TYR A 202 1.28 -6.94 -7.19
N CYS A 203 2.14 -6.01 -7.61
CA CYS A 203 2.11 -4.63 -7.13
C CYS A 203 0.82 -3.91 -7.55
N ASN A 204 0.34 -4.12 -8.79
CA ASN A 204 -0.94 -3.58 -9.24
C ASN A 204 -2.11 -4.09 -8.38
N LEU A 205 -2.19 -5.41 -8.16
CA LEU A 205 -3.21 -6.03 -7.34
C LEU A 205 -3.21 -5.46 -5.92
N HIS A 206 -2.03 -5.32 -5.32
CA HIS A 206 -1.90 -4.88 -3.94
C HIS A 206 -2.14 -3.38 -3.75
N LEU A 207 -1.74 -2.54 -4.71
CA LEU A 207 -2.11 -1.12 -4.69
C LEU A 207 -3.64 -0.97 -4.79
N LYS A 208 -4.29 -1.74 -5.66
CA LYS A 208 -5.76 -1.77 -5.78
C LYS A 208 -6.42 -2.21 -4.47
N ARG A 209 -5.92 -3.27 -3.83
CA ARG A 209 -6.40 -3.75 -2.52
C ARG A 209 -6.28 -2.67 -1.44
N LEU A 210 -5.15 -1.97 -1.38
CA LEU A 210 -4.93 -0.87 -0.43
C LEU A 210 -5.92 0.28 -0.67
N LEU A 211 -6.15 0.68 -1.92
CA LEU A 211 -7.12 1.72 -2.27
C LEU A 211 -8.54 1.32 -1.87
N ILE A 212 -8.95 0.08 -2.17
CA ILE A 212 -10.27 -0.44 -1.80
C ILE A 212 -10.44 -0.42 -0.27
N LEU A 213 -9.45 -0.94 0.47
CA LEU A 213 -9.47 -0.98 1.93
C LEU A 213 -9.67 0.43 2.51
N THR A 214 -8.84 1.39 2.10
CA THR A 214 -8.94 2.77 2.57
C THR A 214 -10.30 3.39 2.21
N ASN A 215 -10.78 3.19 0.98
CA ASN A 215 -12.06 3.72 0.55
C ASN A 215 -13.25 3.11 1.30
N THR A 216 -13.20 1.81 1.61
CA THR A 216 -14.20 1.14 2.45
C THR A 216 -14.20 1.71 3.86
N VAL A 217 -13.03 1.83 4.49
CA VAL A 217 -12.89 2.40 5.84
C VAL A 217 -13.44 3.83 5.88
N TYR A 218 -13.06 4.67 4.92
CA TYR A 218 -13.56 6.05 4.85
C TYR A 218 -15.07 6.12 4.63
N GLY A 219 -15.63 5.25 3.79
CA GLY A 219 -17.07 5.19 3.55
C GLY A 219 -17.86 4.85 4.81
N GLU A 220 -17.40 3.87 5.58
CA GLU A 220 -18.00 3.46 6.85
C GLU A 220 -17.97 4.59 7.90
N ILE A 221 -16.82 5.26 8.04
CA ILE A 221 -16.67 6.38 8.97
C ILE A 221 -17.57 7.54 8.56
N ASN A 222 -17.59 7.88 7.27
CA ASN A 222 -18.44 8.94 6.75
C ASN A 222 -19.93 8.65 6.97
N ALA A 223 -20.39 7.42 6.70
CA ALA A 223 -21.79 7.02 6.90
C ALA A 223 -22.22 7.17 8.37
N ARG A 224 -21.33 6.87 9.31
CA ARG A 224 -21.59 7.04 10.74
C ARG A 224 -21.69 8.50 11.13
N ILE A 225 -20.79 9.33 10.63
CA ILE A 225 -20.84 10.77 10.89
C ILE A 225 -22.17 11.34 10.42
N ILE A 226 -22.59 10.98 9.20
CA ILE A 226 -23.87 11.43 8.65
C ILE A 226 -25.05 10.95 9.51
N THR A 227 -25.00 9.69 9.98
CA THR A 227 -26.10 9.09 10.78
C THR A 227 -26.20 9.72 12.18
N ASN A 228 -25.08 9.98 12.83
CA ASN A 228 -25.03 10.42 14.24
C ASN A 228 -24.88 11.94 14.40
N GLY A 229 -24.51 12.65 13.33
CA GLY A 229 -24.21 14.09 13.36
C GLY A 229 -22.89 14.44 14.08
N ASN A 230 -22.07 13.44 14.44
CA ASN A 230 -20.81 13.62 15.14
C ASN A 230 -19.78 12.55 14.74
N LEU A 231 -18.50 12.77 15.09
CA LEU A 231 -17.49 11.73 15.03
C LEU A 231 -17.83 10.58 16.00
N PRO A 232 -17.36 9.35 15.75
CA PRO A 232 -17.55 8.22 16.64
C PRO A 232 -16.64 8.31 17.90
N LEU A 233 -16.70 9.45 18.59
CA LEU A 233 -15.96 9.78 19.82
C LEU A 233 -16.34 8.85 20.98
#